data_AF-A0A7J4IB03-F1
#
_entry.id   AF-A0A7J4IB03-F1
#
_cell.length_a   1.000
_cell.length_b   1.000
_cell.length_c   1.000
_cell.angle_alpha   90.00
_cell.angle_beta   90.00
_cell.angle_gamma   90.00
#
_symmetry.space_group_name_H-M   'P 1'
#
loop_
_entity.id
_entity.type
_entity.pdbx_description
1 polymer ?
#
loop_
_entity_poly.entity_id
_entity_poly.type
_entity_poly.pdbx_seq_one_letter_code
_entity_poly.pdbx_strand_id
1 'polypeptide(L)'
;MKANRKFIEADERAVSAVIGVILMVAITVAIAATVYVYVSGMIGGTKNQTPNVACTTDSTSNRIQIATADANIKWKDIVVTVDNTSVNWQVFTASATGIDAAMSTSGATADVTAGDYILLDFTAHPGMIGNVKVTLKYTPTNSLLGSWTINVESPHIFFLLFVIFAILRNPQFRQY
;
A
#
# COMPACT_ATOMS: atom_id res chain seq x y z
N MET A 1 37.06 -67.02 -44.99
CA MET A 1 35.91 -66.48 -44.23
C MET A 1 35.98 -64.96 -44.26
N LYS A 2 35.06 -64.28 -44.98
CA LYS A 2 35.10 -62.81 -45.14
C LYS A 2 33.67 -62.28 -45.36
N ALA A 3 32.84 -62.32 -44.31
CA ALA A 3 31.40 -62.00 -44.41
C ALA A 3 30.86 -61.03 -43.34
N ASN A 4 31.69 -60.44 -42.46
CA ASN A 4 31.16 -59.68 -41.30
C ASN A 4 31.40 -58.16 -41.31
N ARG A 5 31.99 -57.58 -42.36
CA ARG A 5 32.28 -56.12 -42.37
C ARG A 5 31.11 -55.23 -42.81
N LYS A 6 30.16 -55.77 -43.58
CA LYS A 6 29.06 -54.98 -44.16
C LYS A 6 27.97 -54.59 -43.14
N PHE A 7 27.90 -55.28 -42.00
CA PHE A 7 26.96 -54.96 -40.92
C PHE A 7 27.46 -53.82 -40.03
N ILE A 8 28.78 -53.72 -39.79
CA ILE A 8 29.37 -52.66 -38.95
C ILE A 8 29.22 -51.27 -39.60
N GLU A 9 29.43 -51.16 -40.92
CA GLU A 9 29.26 -49.89 -41.65
C GLU A 9 27.78 -49.43 -41.76
N ALA A 10 26.84 -50.37 -41.67
CA ALA A 10 25.40 -50.06 -41.66
C ALA A 10 24.94 -49.56 -40.28
N ASP A 11 25.47 -50.15 -39.20
CA ASP A 11 25.17 -49.75 -37.83
C ASP A 11 25.75 -48.35 -37.49
N GLU A 12 26.95 -48.00 -37.95
CA GLU A 12 27.52 -46.65 -37.71
C GLU A 12 26.69 -45.52 -38.38
N ARG A 13 26.10 -45.78 -39.55
CA ARG A 13 25.21 -44.80 -40.22
C ARG A 13 23.86 -44.69 -39.52
N ALA A 14 23.36 -45.77 -38.92
CA ALA A 14 22.11 -45.75 -38.15
C ALA A 14 22.26 -44.97 -36.83
N VAL A 15 23.43 -45.02 -36.19
CA VAL A 15 23.73 -44.31 -34.93
C VAL A 15 23.72 -42.78 -35.13
N SER A 16 24.12 -42.27 -36.30
CA SER A 16 24.03 -40.85 -36.65
C SER A 16 22.59 -40.32 -36.75
N ALA A 17 21.69 -41.09 -37.37
CA ALA A 17 20.29 -40.70 -37.53
C ALA A 17 19.57 -40.58 -36.17
N VAL A 18 19.83 -41.51 -35.26
CA VAL A 18 19.24 -41.52 -33.91
C VAL A 18 19.80 -40.39 -33.04
N ILE A 19 21.11 -40.15 -33.08
CA ILE A 19 21.73 -39.09 -32.28
C ILE A 19 21.18 -37.71 -32.68
N GLY A 20 20.97 -37.46 -33.98
CA GLY A 20 20.39 -36.21 -34.45
C GLY A 20 18.97 -35.96 -33.90
N VAL A 21 18.15 -37.00 -33.85
CA VAL A 21 16.78 -36.92 -33.30
C VAL A 21 16.82 -36.65 -31.80
N ILE A 22 17.68 -37.34 -31.04
CA ILE A 22 17.81 -37.13 -29.59
C ILE A 22 18.24 -35.69 -29.30
N LEU A 23 19.20 -35.14 -30.05
CA LEU A 23 19.68 -33.77 -29.88
C LEU A 23 18.59 -32.72 -30.20
N MET A 24 17.81 -32.94 -31.25
CA MET A 24 16.71 -32.05 -31.61
C MET A 24 15.60 -32.05 -30.55
N VAL A 25 15.22 -33.23 -30.09
CA VAL A 25 14.20 -33.39 -29.04
C VAL A 25 14.70 -32.79 -27.72
N ALA A 26 15.97 -32.99 -27.37
CA ALA A 26 16.53 -32.45 -26.13
C ALA A 26 16.46 -30.92 -26.07
N ILE A 27 16.86 -30.23 -27.15
CA ILE A 27 16.87 -28.76 -27.18
C ILE A 27 15.44 -28.21 -27.18
N THR A 28 14.52 -28.81 -27.94
CA THR A 28 13.12 -28.36 -28.01
C THR A 28 12.39 -28.55 -26.68
N VAL A 29 12.62 -29.66 -25.98
CA VAL A 29 12.04 -29.89 -24.65
C VAL A 29 12.59 -28.89 -23.63
N ALA A 30 13.88 -28.57 -23.68
CA ALA A 30 14.48 -27.56 -22.80
C ALA A 30 13.91 -26.15 -23.06
N ILE A 31 13.78 -25.74 -24.32
CA ILE A 31 13.19 -24.44 -24.68
C ILE A 31 11.70 -24.41 -24.31
N ALA A 32 10.94 -25.47 -24.60
CA ALA A 32 9.52 -25.53 -24.27
C ALA A 32 9.29 -25.43 -22.75
N ALA A 33 10.09 -26.15 -21.94
CA ALA A 33 10.01 -26.11 -20.49
C ALA A 33 10.34 -24.72 -19.92
N THR A 34 11.40 -24.09 -20.40
CA THR A 34 11.81 -22.75 -19.94
C THR A 34 10.81 -21.68 -20.33
N VAL A 35 10.28 -21.72 -21.56
CA VAL A 35 9.22 -20.81 -22.00
C VAL A 35 7.94 -21.04 -21.19
N TYR A 36 7.57 -22.28 -20.88
CA TYR A 36 6.42 -22.58 -20.03
C TYR A 36 6.58 -21.97 -18.64
N VAL A 37 7.75 -22.07 -18.01
CA VAL A 37 8.01 -21.45 -16.70
C VAL A 37 7.98 -19.92 -16.78
N TYR A 38 8.56 -19.34 -17.83
CA TYR A 38 8.56 -17.88 -18.04
C TYR A 38 7.15 -17.33 -18.27
N VAL A 39 6.37 -17.97 -19.16
CA VAL A 39 4.99 -17.59 -19.47
C VAL A 39 4.07 -17.86 -18.29
N SER A 40 4.23 -18.97 -17.57
CA SER A 40 3.47 -19.24 -16.35
C SER A 40 3.78 -18.24 -15.24
N GLY A 41 5.03 -17.76 -15.14
CA GLY A 41 5.40 -16.67 -14.24
C GLY A 41 4.79 -15.32 -14.61
N MET A 42 4.49 -15.08 -15.90
CA MET A 42 3.79 -13.89 -16.38
C MET A 42 2.27 -13.99 -16.30
N ILE A 43 1.69 -15.17 -16.54
CA ILE A 43 0.24 -15.43 -16.45
C ILE A 43 -0.20 -15.62 -14.98
N GLY A 44 0.72 -16.06 -14.12
CA GLY A 44 0.49 -16.43 -12.72
C GLY A 44 0.22 -15.29 -11.73
N GLY A 45 -0.11 -14.10 -12.19
CA GLY A 45 -0.64 -13.08 -11.31
C GLY A 45 -0.75 -11.75 -12.00
N THR A 46 -1.97 -11.24 -12.08
CA THR A 46 -2.19 -9.80 -11.96
C THR A 46 -1.44 -9.40 -10.70
N LYS A 47 -0.20 -8.93 -10.81
CA LYS A 47 0.44 -8.23 -9.72
C LYS A 47 -0.39 -6.98 -9.59
N ASN A 48 -1.42 -7.02 -8.76
CA ASN A 48 -2.05 -5.81 -8.27
C ASN A 48 -0.88 -4.99 -7.74
N GLN A 49 -0.56 -3.92 -8.46
CA GLN A 49 0.49 -3.02 -8.04
C GLN A 49 -0.03 -2.33 -6.79
N THR A 50 0.75 -2.33 -5.71
CA THR A 50 0.39 -1.53 -4.55
C THR A 50 0.43 -0.07 -4.99
N PRO A 51 -0.71 0.63 -4.94
CA PRO A 51 -0.76 2.02 -5.37
C PRO A 51 0.04 2.89 -4.41
N ASN A 52 0.54 4.01 -4.90
CA ASN A 52 1.17 5.02 -4.07
C ASN A 52 0.11 6.01 -3.55
N VAL A 53 0.03 6.16 -2.23
CA VAL A 53 -0.83 7.14 -1.57
C VAL A 53 0.01 7.89 -0.54
N ALA A 54 0.19 9.19 -0.75
CA ALA A 54 0.86 10.07 0.19
C ALA A 54 -0.18 10.85 0.99
N CYS A 55 -0.05 10.84 2.31
CA CYS A 55 -0.92 11.60 3.19
C CYS A 55 -0.13 12.59 4.04
N THR A 56 -0.76 13.69 4.40
CA THR A 56 -0.27 14.72 5.31
C THR A 56 -1.16 14.79 6.53
N THR A 57 -0.56 14.94 7.71
CA THR A 57 -1.30 15.06 8.98
C THR A 57 -1.54 16.53 9.32
N ASP A 58 -2.77 16.86 9.65
CA ASP A 58 -3.17 18.15 10.21
C ASP A 58 -3.67 17.91 11.65
N SER A 59 -2.80 18.22 12.62
CA SER A 59 -3.10 18.12 14.04
C SER A 59 -4.04 19.20 14.56
N THR A 60 -4.19 20.32 13.85
CA THR A 60 -5.09 21.41 14.27
C THR A 60 -6.54 21.02 14.03
N SER A 61 -6.80 20.37 12.89
CA SER A 61 -8.14 19.91 12.51
C SER A 61 -8.36 18.41 12.72
N ASN A 62 -7.43 17.73 13.40
CA ASN A 62 -7.50 16.30 13.69
C ASN A 62 -7.76 15.42 12.45
N ARG A 63 -7.14 15.76 11.33
CA ARG A 63 -7.39 15.09 10.04
C ARG A 63 -6.12 14.63 9.37
N ILE A 64 -6.24 13.55 8.60
CA ILE A 64 -5.21 13.07 7.69
C ILE A 64 -5.71 13.35 6.29
N GLN A 65 -5.05 14.25 5.58
CA GLN A 65 -5.41 14.61 4.21
C GLN A 65 -4.58 13.80 3.23
N ILE A 66 -5.22 13.32 2.15
CA ILE A 66 -4.55 12.68 1.03
C ILE A 66 -3.91 13.79 0.18
N ALA A 67 -2.58 13.80 0.13
CA ALA A 67 -1.82 14.75 -0.66
C ALA A 67 -1.75 14.32 -2.13
N THR A 68 -1.48 13.04 -2.37
CA THR A 68 -1.44 12.45 -3.73
C THR A 68 -1.88 11.00 -3.68
N ALA A 69 -2.60 10.54 -4.71
CA ALA A 69 -3.01 9.15 -4.88
C ALA A 69 -2.94 8.76 -6.37
N ASP A 70 -2.61 7.51 -6.67
CA ASP A 70 -2.72 7.00 -8.04
C ASP A 70 -4.18 6.93 -8.50
N ALA A 71 -4.42 6.97 -9.81
CA ALA A 71 -5.76 6.91 -10.37
C ALA A 71 -6.40 5.51 -10.21
N ASN A 72 -7.73 5.48 -10.08
CA ASN A 72 -8.56 4.27 -9.99
C ASN A 72 -8.39 3.43 -8.71
N ILE A 73 -7.87 4.02 -7.63
CA ILE A 73 -7.91 3.39 -6.31
C ILE A 73 -9.27 3.68 -5.69
N LYS A 74 -9.96 2.66 -5.17
CA LYS A 74 -11.22 2.86 -4.45
C LYS A 74 -10.99 2.88 -2.95
N TRP A 75 -11.76 3.71 -2.25
CA TRP A 75 -11.74 3.74 -0.78
C TRP A 75 -12.10 2.39 -0.16
N LYS A 76 -12.97 1.61 -0.81
CA LYS A 76 -13.31 0.22 -0.42
C LYS A 76 -12.11 -0.73 -0.34
N ASP A 77 -11.08 -0.49 -1.13
CA ASP A 77 -9.88 -1.33 -1.16
C ASP A 77 -8.85 -0.88 -0.11
N ILE A 78 -9.15 0.17 0.67
CA ILE A 78 -8.30 0.67 1.75
C ILE A 78 -8.95 0.37 3.08
N VAL A 79 -8.22 -0.31 3.96
CA VAL A 79 -8.59 -0.48 5.37
C VAL A 79 -7.85 0.57 6.18
N VAL A 80 -8.61 1.38 6.91
CA VAL A 80 -8.10 2.33 7.89
C VAL A 80 -8.12 1.66 9.26
N THR A 81 -7.00 1.69 9.97
CA THR A 81 -6.90 1.18 11.34
C THR A 81 -6.31 2.25 12.24
N VAL A 82 -6.98 2.53 13.34
CA VAL A 82 -6.52 3.47 14.36
C VAL A 82 -6.08 2.67 15.58
N ASP A 83 -4.91 2.98 16.12
CA ASP A 83 -4.30 2.26 17.26
C ASP A 83 -5.11 2.42 18.55
N ASN A 84 -5.83 3.54 18.66
CA ASN A 84 -6.67 3.83 19.81
C ASN A 84 -8.15 3.54 19.47
N THR A 85 -8.68 2.42 19.98
CA THR A 85 -10.04 1.95 19.71
C THR A 85 -11.14 2.88 20.25
N SER A 86 -10.77 3.84 21.09
CA SER A 86 -11.64 4.89 21.61
C SER A 86 -11.86 6.06 20.64
N VAL A 87 -11.11 6.13 19.54
CA VAL A 87 -11.20 7.20 18.55
C VAL A 87 -11.94 6.69 17.32
N ASN A 88 -13.06 7.34 17.01
CA ASN A 88 -13.78 7.07 15.78
C ASN A 88 -13.06 7.75 14.62
N TRP A 89 -13.22 7.23 13.42
CA TRP A 89 -12.71 7.88 12.21
C TRP A 89 -13.75 7.80 11.11
N GLN A 90 -13.74 8.78 10.21
CA GLN A 90 -14.59 8.77 9.03
C GLN A 90 -13.85 9.40 7.86
N VAL A 91 -14.09 8.87 6.67
CA VAL A 91 -13.50 9.39 5.43
C VAL A 91 -14.45 10.38 4.76
N PHE A 92 -13.91 11.51 4.33
CA PHE A 92 -14.61 12.57 3.65
C PHE A 92 -13.92 12.90 2.32
N THR A 93 -14.72 13.33 1.36
CA THR A 93 -14.21 13.93 0.13
C THR A 93 -13.61 15.31 0.42
N ALA A 94 -12.84 15.85 -0.52
CA ALA A 94 -12.38 17.25 -0.49
C ALA A 94 -13.53 18.28 -0.29
N SER A 95 -14.76 17.93 -0.67
CA SER A 95 -15.97 18.76 -0.50
C SER A 95 -16.71 18.50 0.82
N ALA A 96 -16.05 17.88 1.80
CA ALA A 96 -16.60 17.54 3.13
C ALA A 96 -17.85 16.64 3.10
N THR A 97 -18.02 15.85 2.04
CA THR A 97 -19.09 14.84 1.95
C THR A 97 -18.56 13.52 2.49
N GLY A 98 -19.24 12.92 3.46
CA GLY A 98 -18.85 11.62 4.02
C GLY A 98 -18.93 10.52 2.95
N ILE A 99 -17.86 9.75 2.80
CA ILE A 99 -17.74 8.71 1.76
C ILE A 99 -18.43 7.41 2.20
N ASP A 100 -18.31 7.07 3.49
CA ASP A 100 -18.95 5.91 4.11
C ASP A 100 -19.27 6.25 5.58
N ALA A 101 -19.94 5.33 6.28
CA ALA A 101 -20.18 5.42 7.70
C ALA A 101 -18.87 5.48 8.50
N ALA A 102 -18.94 6.03 9.71
CA ALA A 102 -17.79 6.04 10.63
C ALA A 102 -17.26 4.61 10.83
N MET A 103 -15.93 4.50 10.87
CA MET A 103 -15.18 3.26 11.03
C MET A 103 -15.36 2.23 9.90
N SER A 104 -15.89 2.63 8.76
CA SER A 104 -16.03 1.78 7.58
C SER A 104 -15.46 2.46 6.34
N THR A 105 -14.89 1.65 5.47
CA THR A 105 -14.65 1.97 4.06
C THR A 105 -15.33 0.96 3.13
N SER A 106 -15.97 -0.08 3.67
CA SER A 106 -16.47 -1.23 2.90
C SER A 106 -17.57 -0.88 1.88
N GLY A 107 -18.34 0.19 2.13
CA GLY A 107 -19.36 0.73 1.22
C GLY A 107 -18.84 1.79 0.25
N ALA A 108 -17.58 2.22 0.39
CA ALA A 108 -17.02 3.36 -0.33
C ALA A 108 -16.72 3.03 -1.81
N THR A 109 -17.65 3.37 -2.70
CA THR A 109 -17.48 3.19 -4.16
C THR A 109 -16.69 4.31 -4.83
N ALA A 110 -16.50 5.43 -4.12
CA ALA A 110 -15.75 6.58 -4.58
C ALA A 110 -14.26 6.25 -4.74
N ASP A 111 -13.66 6.87 -5.75
CA ASP A 111 -12.21 6.81 -5.96
C ASP A 111 -11.50 7.71 -4.96
N VAL A 112 -10.28 7.33 -4.57
CA VAL A 112 -9.40 8.12 -3.71
C VAL A 112 -8.83 9.26 -4.55
N THR A 113 -9.09 10.50 -4.13
CA THR A 113 -8.60 11.68 -4.82
C THR A 113 -7.76 12.55 -3.91
N ALA A 114 -6.87 13.35 -4.50
CA ALA A 114 -6.10 14.34 -3.74
C ALA A 114 -7.05 15.36 -3.12
N GLY A 115 -6.85 15.66 -1.83
CA GLY A 115 -7.69 16.54 -1.05
C GLY A 115 -8.73 15.84 -0.18
N ASP A 116 -9.04 14.57 -0.45
CA ASP A 116 -9.84 13.76 0.47
C ASP A 116 -9.16 13.66 1.83
N TYR A 117 -9.93 13.48 2.90
CA TYR A 117 -9.36 13.42 4.23
C TYR A 117 -10.08 12.44 5.15
N ILE A 118 -9.33 11.89 6.07
CA ILE A 118 -9.82 11.07 7.17
C ILE A 118 -9.90 11.98 8.39
N LEU A 119 -11.10 12.19 8.90
CA LEU A 119 -11.33 12.92 10.14
C LEU A 119 -11.28 11.94 11.30
N LEU A 120 -10.53 12.27 12.33
CA LEU A 120 -10.59 11.59 13.62
C LEU A 120 -11.64 12.28 14.48
N ASP A 121 -12.66 11.54 14.87
CA ASP A 121 -13.74 12.00 15.72
C ASP A 121 -13.49 11.60 17.18
N PHE A 122 -13.34 12.64 18.01
CA PHE A 122 -13.11 12.55 19.44
C PHE A 122 -14.36 12.87 20.27
N THR A 123 -15.55 12.95 19.67
CA THR A 123 -16.81 13.25 20.40
C THR A 123 -17.09 12.27 21.54
N ALA A 124 -16.72 10.99 21.39
CA ALA A 124 -16.84 10.00 22.45
C ALA A 124 -15.82 10.19 23.60
N HIS A 125 -14.73 10.94 23.36
CA HIS A 125 -13.64 11.17 24.30
C HIS A 125 -13.18 12.63 24.28
N PRO A 126 -14.04 13.57 24.73
CA PRO A 126 -13.70 14.99 24.75
C PRO A 126 -12.54 15.21 25.73
N GLY A 127 -11.39 15.69 25.22
CA GLY A 127 -10.19 15.94 26.02
C GLY A 127 -9.10 14.88 25.94
N MET A 128 -9.19 13.93 25.01
CA MET A 128 -8.02 13.13 24.61
C MET A 128 -6.88 14.05 24.19
N ILE A 129 -5.71 13.84 24.78
CA ILE A 129 -4.45 14.52 24.44
C ILE A 129 -3.43 13.42 24.21
N GLY A 130 -2.67 13.53 23.11
CA GLY A 130 -1.58 12.60 22.82
C GLY A 130 -1.60 12.08 21.41
N ASN A 131 -0.73 11.10 21.17
CA ASN A 131 -0.44 10.59 19.84
C ASN A 131 -1.46 9.52 19.42
N VAL A 132 -2.14 9.76 18.30
CA VAL A 132 -3.03 8.78 17.66
C VAL A 132 -2.38 8.33 16.36
N LYS A 133 -2.07 7.04 16.27
CA LYS A 133 -1.52 6.43 15.05
C LYS A 133 -2.64 5.87 14.19
N VAL A 134 -2.65 6.29 12.93
CA VAL A 134 -3.55 5.78 11.89
C VAL A 134 -2.71 5.04 10.86
N THR A 135 -3.16 3.86 10.46
CA THR A 135 -2.51 2.99 9.49
C THR A 135 -3.45 2.73 8.33
N LEU A 136 -2.94 2.87 7.10
CA LEU A 136 -3.68 2.55 5.88
C LEU A 136 -3.09 1.29 5.26
N LYS A 137 -3.97 0.36 4.89
CA LYS A 137 -3.62 -0.91 4.28
C LYS A 137 -4.43 -1.15 3.02
N TYR A 138 -3.77 -1.51 1.93
CA TYR A 138 -4.43 -1.85 0.67
C TYR A 138 -4.78 -3.34 0.66
N THR A 139 -6.07 -3.65 0.57
CA THR A 139 -6.58 -5.04 0.66
C THR A 139 -6.18 -5.92 -0.53
N PRO A 140 -6.16 -5.45 -1.79
CA PRO A 140 -5.86 -6.33 -2.92
C PRO A 140 -4.43 -6.85 -2.95
N THR A 141 -3.47 -6.09 -2.40
CA THR A 141 -2.05 -6.50 -2.33
C THR A 141 -1.60 -6.82 -0.92
N ASN A 142 -2.50 -6.70 0.07
CA ASN A 142 -2.23 -6.88 1.49
C ASN A 142 -1.05 -6.02 1.99
N SER A 143 -0.76 -4.90 1.30
CA SER A 143 0.40 -4.06 1.57
C SER A 143 0.03 -2.85 2.41
N LEU A 144 0.95 -2.43 3.27
CA LEU A 144 0.81 -1.19 4.04
C LEU A 144 1.10 0.00 3.12
N LEU A 145 0.17 0.95 3.05
CA LEU A 145 0.36 2.21 2.33
C LEU A 145 1.16 3.21 3.18
N GLY A 146 0.92 3.19 4.50
CA GLY A 146 1.66 4.02 5.43
C GLY A 146 1.03 4.05 6.82
N SER A 147 1.76 4.64 7.77
CA SER A 147 1.26 4.96 9.09
C SER A 147 1.59 6.42 9.40
N TRP A 148 0.61 7.13 9.95
CA TRP A 148 0.73 8.52 10.31
C TRP A 148 0.29 8.70 11.76
N THR A 149 1.04 9.52 12.50
CA THR A 149 0.72 9.85 13.88
C THR A 149 0.26 11.29 13.95
N ILE A 150 -0.94 11.50 14.45
CA ILE A 150 -1.46 12.83 14.79
C ILE A 150 -1.22 13.06 16.28
N ASN A 151 -0.63 14.21 16.61
CA ASN A 151 -0.62 14.69 17.99
C ASN A 151 -1.89 15.49 18.22
N VAL A 152 -2.76 15.00 19.10
CA VAL A 152 -3.96 15.70 19.53
C VAL A 152 -3.56 16.63 20.67
N GLU A 153 -3.52 17.93 20.38
CA GLU A 153 -3.18 18.96 21.36
C GLU A 153 -4.46 19.50 22.02
N SER A 154 -4.40 19.78 23.34
CA SER A 154 -5.54 20.43 24.01
C SER A 154 -5.64 21.89 23.58
N PRO A 155 -6.85 22.37 23.20
CA PRO A 155 -7.06 23.76 22.83
C PRO A 155 -6.71 24.75 23.96
N HIS A 156 -6.75 24.31 25.23
CA HIS A 156 -6.48 25.17 26.39
C HIS A 156 -4.97 25.39 26.66
N ILE A 157 -4.11 24.44 26.32
CA ILE A 157 -2.67 24.52 26.62
C ILE A 157 -2.00 25.58 25.73
N PHE A 158 -2.41 25.67 24.47
CA PHE A 158 -1.89 26.67 23.54
C PHE A 158 -2.27 28.11 23.96
N PHE A 159 -3.50 28.30 24.44
CA PHE A 159 -3.95 29.60 24.98
C PHE A 159 -3.16 29.98 26.24
N LEU A 160 -2.93 29.05 27.16
CA LEU A 160 -2.15 29.31 28.36
C LEU A 160 -0.70 29.68 28.03
N LEU A 161 -0.06 28.95 27.10
CA LEU A 161 1.30 29.24 26.67
C LEU A 161 1.40 30.61 25.99
N PHE A 162 0.42 30.96 25.13
CA PHE A 162 0.36 32.26 24.48
C PHE A 162 0.17 33.41 25.50
N VAL A 163 -0.72 33.23 26.48
CA VAL A 163 -0.93 34.19 27.57
C VAL A 163 0.33 34.35 28.43
N ILE A 164 1.00 33.25 28.79
CA ILE A 164 2.26 33.29 29.55
C ILE A 164 3.35 34.01 28.75
N PHE A 165 3.51 33.70 27.45
CA PHE A 165 4.46 34.39 26.59
C PHE A 165 4.12 35.89 26.43
N ALA A 166 2.84 36.25 26.35
CA ALA A 166 2.40 37.64 26.28
C ALA A 166 2.68 38.40 27.60
N ILE A 167 2.48 37.75 28.75
CA ILE A 167 2.81 38.31 30.07
C ILE A 167 4.33 38.49 30.22
N LEU A 168 5.13 37.49 29.84
CA LEU A 168 6.60 37.53 29.93
C LEU A 168 7.23 38.55 28.96
N ARG A 169 6.56 38.87 27.85
CA ARG A 169 6.99 39.94 26.91
C ARG A 169 6.52 41.33 27.32
N ASN A 170 5.66 41.46 28.32
CA ASN A 170 5.18 42.75 28.80
C ASN A 170 6.17 43.35 29.81
N PRO A 171 6.83 44.49 29.49
CA PRO A 171 7.86 45.09 30.34
C PRO A 171 7.33 45.59 31.70
N GLN A 172 6.01 45.75 31.86
CA GLN A 172 5.40 46.17 33.13
C GLN A 172 5.44 45.08 34.22
N PHE A 173 5.63 43.81 33.86
CA PHE A 173 5.70 42.69 34.82
C PHE A 173 7.13 42.28 35.19
N ARG A 174 8.15 43.00 34.69
CA ARG A 174 9.59 42.72 34.94
C ARG A 174 10.20 43.54 36.08
N GLN A 175 9.38 44.31 36.81
CA GLN A 175 9.81 45.32 37.80
C GLN A 175 9.36 45.01 39.24
N TYR A 176 8.99 43.77 39.55
CA TYR A 176 8.79 43.27 40.92
C TYR A 176 9.63 42.03 41.17
#